data_AF-A0A336NEK1-F1
#
_entry.id   AF-A0A336NEK1-F1
#
_cell.length_a   1.000
_cell.length_b   1.000
_cell.length_c   1.000
_cell.angle_alpha   90.00
_cell.angle_beta   90.00
_cell.angle_gamma   90.00
#
_symmetry.space_group_name_H-M   'P 1'
#
loop_
_entity.id
_entity.type
_entity.pdbx_description
1 polymer ?
#
loop_
_entity_poly.entity_id
_entity_poly.type
_entity_poly.pdbx_seq_one_letter_code
_entity_poly.pdbx_strand_id
1 'polypeptide(L)'
;MYDEIKPEYHAQMQFQMACIGCKWCDFISYNPNFVSKSTGLRMKIKRILRDEKHIEEINKTVETFLAEIEQEMQKILTKAA
;
A
#
# COMPACT_ATOMS: atom_id res chain seq x y z
N MET A 1 -9.48 17.70 -8.92
CA MET A 1 -8.26 16.90 -8.65
C MET A 1 -8.03 16.64 -7.15
N TYR A 2 -9.07 16.55 -6.29
CA TYR A 2 -8.94 16.24 -4.84
C TYR A 2 -9.51 14.85 -4.46
N ASP A 3 -9.74 14.00 -5.46
CA ASP A 3 -10.38 12.68 -5.29
C ASP A 3 -9.44 11.50 -5.56
N GLU A 4 -8.15 11.80 -5.73
CA GLU A 4 -7.13 10.80 -5.93
C GLU A 4 -6.57 10.32 -4.59
N ILE A 5 -6.42 9.00 -4.48
CA ILE A 5 -5.75 8.39 -3.34
C ILE A 5 -4.25 8.61 -3.54
N LYS A 6 -3.56 8.97 -2.47
CA LYS A 6 -2.11 9.16 -2.52
C LYS A 6 -1.40 7.89 -3.02
N PRO A 7 -0.38 7.99 -3.88
CA PRO A 7 0.30 6.84 -4.45
C PRO A 7 0.77 5.81 -3.42
N GLU A 8 1.26 6.25 -2.26
CA GLU A 8 1.71 5.37 -1.18
C GLU A 8 0.60 4.47 -0.62
N TYR A 9 -0.62 4.97 -0.47
CA TYR A 9 -1.76 4.17 -0.04
C TYR A 9 -2.25 3.27 -1.18
N HIS A 10 -2.14 3.72 -2.43
CA HIS A 10 -2.46 2.87 -3.58
C HIS A 10 -1.52 1.66 -3.65
N ALA A 11 -0.21 1.87 -3.52
CA ALA A 11 0.78 0.80 -3.47
C ALA A 11 0.53 -0.15 -2.28
N GLN A 12 0.22 0.40 -1.09
CA GLN A 12 -0.14 -0.39 0.08
C GLN A 12 -1.33 -1.33 -0.20
N MET A 13 -2.42 -0.81 -0.77
CA MET A 13 -3.62 -1.61 -1.05
C MET A 13 -3.39 -2.67 -2.14
N GLN A 14 -2.63 -2.34 -3.19
CA GLN A 14 -2.26 -3.32 -4.22
C GLN A 14 -1.42 -4.45 -3.64
N PHE A 15 -0.43 -4.13 -2.79
CA PHE A 15 0.38 -5.12 -2.10
C PHE A 15 -0.45 -5.99 -1.13
N GLN A 16 -1.36 -5.40 -0.35
CA GLN A 16 -2.29 -6.15 0.50
C GLN A 16 -3.13 -7.14 -0.32
N MET A 17 -3.66 -6.70 -1.47
CA MET A 17 -4.41 -7.58 -2.38
C MET A 17 -3.51 -8.67 -2.98
N ALA A 18 -2.25 -8.38 -3.29
CA ALA A 18 -1.28 -9.37 -3.75
C ALA A 18 -1.07 -10.49 -2.71
N CYS A 19 -0.90 -10.15 -1.43
CA CYS A 19 -0.69 -11.13 -0.36
C CYS A 19 -1.92 -12.00 -0.05
N ILE A 20 -3.13 -11.44 -0.17
CA ILE A 20 -4.38 -12.10 0.27
C ILE A 20 -5.13 -12.76 -0.92
N GLY A 21 -4.90 -12.31 -2.15
CA GLY A 21 -5.65 -12.76 -3.34
C GLY A 21 -7.03 -12.11 -3.50
N CYS A 22 -7.29 -11.01 -2.78
CA CYS A 22 -8.54 -10.26 -2.92
C CYS A 22 -8.63 -9.51 -4.25
N LYS A 23 -9.85 -9.34 -4.78
CA LYS A 23 -10.12 -8.64 -6.05
C LYS A 23 -10.24 -7.12 -5.92
N TRP A 24 -10.45 -6.62 -4.71
CA TRP A 24 -10.61 -5.19 -4.42
C TRP A 24 -10.33 -4.89 -2.95
N CYS A 25 -10.11 -3.62 -2.66
CA CYS A 25 -10.00 -3.04 -1.32
C CYS A 25 -10.85 -1.77 -1.26
N ASP A 26 -11.71 -1.62 -0.25
CA ASP A 26 -12.42 -0.36 -0.01
C ASP A 26 -11.55 0.54 0.89
N PHE A 27 -11.05 1.64 0.32
CA PHE A 27 -10.33 2.67 1.06
C PHE A 27 -11.32 3.57 1.80
N ILE A 28 -11.18 3.67 3.12
CA ILE A 28 -12.07 4.46 3.97
C ILE A 28 -11.24 5.56 4.65
N SER A 29 -11.61 6.81 4.41
CA SER A 29 -11.12 7.95 5.18
C SER A 29 -12.23 8.43 6.10
N TYR A 30 -11.95 8.49 7.41
CA TYR A 30 -12.91 8.87 8.42
C TYR A 30 -12.35 9.96 9.33
N ASN A 31 -13.17 10.97 9.62
CA ASN A 31 -12.86 12.00 10.61
C ASN A 31 -14.09 12.27 11.50
N PRO A 32 -14.05 11.90 12.80
CA PRO A 32 -15.19 12.03 13.70
C PRO A 32 -15.54 13.49 14.04
N ASN A 33 -14.64 14.44 13.76
CA ASN A 33 -14.83 15.86 14.10
C ASN A 33 -15.82 16.58 13.19
N PHE A 34 -16.23 15.99 12.07
CA PHE A 34 -17.28 16.55 11.21
C PHE A 34 -18.65 16.37 11.86
N VAL A 35 -19.10 17.34 12.65
CA VAL A 35 -20.36 17.27 13.43
C VAL A 35 -21.46 18.16 12.86
N SER A 36 -22.67 18.04 13.44
CA SER A 36 -23.85 18.83 13.06
C SER A 36 -24.12 18.70 11.55
N LYS A 37 -24.24 19.83 10.84
CA LYS A 37 -24.48 19.92 9.40
C LYS A 37 -23.41 19.24 8.53
N SER A 38 -22.22 18.96 9.07
CA SER A 38 -21.14 18.28 8.34
C SER A 38 -21.07 16.77 8.55
N THR A 39 -22.01 16.16 9.29
CA THR A 39 -21.99 14.71 9.58
C THR A 39 -21.89 13.83 8.33
N GLY A 40 -22.49 14.23 7.21
CA GLY A 40 -22.37 13.53 5.92
C GLY A 40 -20.96 13.54 5.30
N LEU A 41 -20.05 14.38 5.80
CA LEU A 41 -18.65 14.48 5.36
C LEU A 41 -17.70 13.65 6.23
N ARG A 42 -18.19 13.00 7.31
CA ARG A 42 -17.35 12.21 8.23
C ARG A 42 -16.60 11.08 7.56
N MET A 43 -17.17 10.52 6.51
CA MET A 43 -16.65 9.30 5.89
C MET A 43 -16.64 9.45 4.39
N LYS A 44 -15.53 9.07 3.78
CA LYS A 44 -15.37 8.92 2.35
C LYS A 44 -14.87 7.51 2.06
N ILE A 45 -15.57 6.82 1.17
CA ILE A 45 -15.25 5.45 0.77
C ILE A 45 -14.92 5.47 -0.72
N LYS A 46 -13.83 4.79 -1.11
CA LYS A 46 -13.47 4.58 -2.51
C LYS A 46 -13.03 3.14 -2.71
N ARG A 47 -13.71 2.43 -3.62
CA ARG A 47 -13.32 1.09 -4.03
C ARG A 47 -12.11 1.14 -4.95
N ILE A 48 -11.09 0.37 -4.61
CA ILE A 48 -9.88 0.18 -5.40
C ILE A 48 -9.88 -1.24 -5.93
N LEU A 49 -9.82 -1.36 -7.24
CA LEU A 49 -9.75 -2.64 -7.91
C LEU A 49 -8.30 -3.12 -7.89
N ARG A 50 -8.15 -4.44 -7.80
CA ARG A 50 -6.88 -5.10 -8.01
C ARG A 50 -6.34 -4.76 -9.39
N ASP A 51 -5.08 -4.34 -9.44
CA ASP A 51 -4.34 -4.03 -10.66
C ASP A 51 -3.15 -4.99 -10.75
N GLU A 52 -3.28 -6.02 -11.58
CA GLU A 52 -2.25 -7.05 -11.73
C GLU A 52 -0.91 -6.47 -12.21
N LYS A 53 -0.95 -5.44 -13.07
CA LYS A 53 0.27 -4.84 -13.61
C LYS A 53 1.02 -4.09 -12.51
N HIS A 54 0.31 -3.29 -11.72
CA HIS A 54 0.92 -2.58 -10.60
C HIS A 54 1.44 -3.57 -9.53
N ILE A 55 0.72 -4.67 -9.29
CA ILE A 55 1.18 -5.71 -8.37
C ILE A 55 2.49 -6.36 -8.87
N GLU A 56 2.60 -6.66 -10.17
CA GLU A 56 3.83 -7.19 -10.76
C GLU A 56 5.01 -6.23 -10.56
N GLU A 57 4.81 -4.93 -10.80
CA GLU A 57 5.82 -3.88 -10.60
C GLU A 57 6.26 -3.77 -9.13
N ILE A 58 5.29 -3.83 -8.19
CA ILE A 58 5.57 -3.83 -6.75
C ILE A 58 6.39 -5.07 -6.37
N ASN A 59 5.95 -6.25 -6.78
CA ASN A 59 6.61 -7.51 -6.42
C ASN A 59 8.06 -7.56 -6.91
N LYS A 60 8.30 -7.15 -8.16
CA LYS A 60 9.66 -7.06 -8.71
C LYS A 60 10.55 -6.10 -7.90
N THR A 61 9.99 -4.96 -7.49
CA THR A 61 10.72 -3.97 -6.68
C THR A 61 11.04 -4.54 -5.29
N VAL A 62 10.08 -5.23 -4.67
CA VAL A 62 10.26 -5.89 -3.37
C VAL A 62 11.32 -6.99 -3.44
N GLU A 63 11.28 -7.85 -4.46
CA GLU A 63 12.27 -8.91 -4.66
C GLU A 63 13.69 -8.35 -4.83
N THR A 64 13.83 -7.28 -5.62
CA THR A 64 15.11 -6.59 -5.81
C THR A 64 15.63 -6.02 -4.48
N PHE A 65 14.77 -5.33 -3.73
CA PHE A 65 15.12 -4.75 -2.44
C PHE A 65 15.51 -5.81 -1.40
N LEU A 66 14.79 -6.93 -1.34
CA LEU A 66 15.13 -8.04 -0.44
C LEU A 66 16.49 -8.67 -0.79
N ALA A 67 16.82 -8.79 -2.07
CA ALA A 67 18.14 -9.26 -2.51
C ALA A 67 19.27 -8.29 -2.10
N GLU A 68 19.03 -6.98 -2.19
CA GLU A 68 19.98 -5.96 -1.73
C GLU A 68 20.23 -6.04 -0.22
N ILE A 69 19.17 -6.18 0.58
CA ILE A 69 19.27 -6.38 2.04
C ILE A 69 20.08 -7.63 2.35
N GLU A 70 19.78 -8.75 1.70
CA GLU A 70 20.50 -10.01 1.94
C GLU A 70 22.00 -9.85 1.65
N GLN A 71 22.36 -9.20 0.53
CA GLN A 71 23.75 -8.93 0.20
C GLN A 71 24.45 -8.03 1.24
N GLU A 72 23.75 -7.03 1.78
CA GLU A 72 24.29 -6.16 2.81
C GLU A 72 24.48 -6.91 4.14
N MET A 73 23.52 -7.74 4.53
CA MET A 73 23.63 -8.61 5.70
C MET A 73 24.82 -9.55 5.60
N GLN A 74 25.02 -10.21 4.46
CA GLN A 74 26.18 -11.10 4.25
C GLN A 74 27.51 -10.37 4.39
N LYS A 75 27.62 -9.12 3.89
CA LYS A 75 28.83 -8.30 4.04
C LYS A 75 29.11 -7.95 5.51
N ILE A 76 28.08 -7.64 6.29
CA ILE A 76 28.22 -7.28 7.71
C ILE A 76 28.61 -8.52 8.52
N LEU A 77 27.91 -9.63 8.33
CA LEU A 77 28.14 -10.87 9.08
C LEU A 77 29.51 -11.50 8.78
N THR A 78 29.97 -11.44 7.52
CA THR A 78 31.30 -11.95 7.13
C THR A 78 32.44 -11.12 7.71
N LYS A 79 32.25 -9.80 7.93
CA LYS A 79 33.27 -8.92 8.53
C LYS A 79 33.36 -9.02 10.06
N ALA A 80 32.32 -9.55 10.70
CA ALA A 80 32.26 -9.73 12.15
C ALA A 80 32.82 -11.09 12.61
N ALA A 81 33.05 -12.03 11.68
CA ALA A 81 33.71 -13.31 11.87
C ALA A 81 35.22 -13.19 11.61
#